data_AF-A0A419D9T6-F1
#
_entry.id   AF-A0A419D9T6-F1
#
_cell.length_a   1.000
_cell.length_b   1.000
_cell.length_c   1.000
_cell.angle_alpha   90.00
_cell.angle_beta   90.00
_cell.angle_gamma   90.00
#
_symmetry.space_group_name_H-M   'P 1'
#
loop_
_entity.id
_entity.type
_entity.pdbx_description
1 polymer ?
#
loop_
_entity_poly.entity_id
_entity_poly.type
_entity_poly.pdbx_seq_one_letter_code
_entity_poly.pdbx_strand_id
1 'polypeptide(L)'
;MNYKETLQAVDPIKAFKVLDIQSSQEGAYLYFPCITCGQQAVIKAYGDKKNVWYCPECKEKGHIVSLVMAFKNANDSEQWDYEKARRFLVDKALVYSTSRIKRELNITYEMEYDHFLETQGITRETCEKLEIGRPQGKTMLSGCIAFTVYHEEKKIAFFGIRIKDQKRIFHKSFNPELYLYNFDRIDPEKEVYFTEDIFECVRLIQNGIPAVCNFGLPYLSSSHLDMLQKCKYVSVACENGGMDEMKKQFFESFCNYVRFIKTNSTSPLI
;
A
#
# COMPACT_ATOMS: atom_id res chain seq x y z
N MET A 1 -8.50 0.21 11.80
CA MET A 1 -7.25 0.98 11.81
C MET A 1 -7.31 1.90 13.00
N ASN A 2 -6.18 2.15 13.68
CA ASN A 2 -6.13 3.23 14.65
C ASN A 2 -6.16 4.61 13.94
N TYR A 3 -6.33 5.68 14.73
CA TYR A 3 -6.41 7.06 14.23
C TYR A 3 -5.26 7.43 13.30
N LYS A 4 -4.03 7.04 13.66
CA LYS A 4 -2.81 7.41 12.95
C LYS A 4 -2.65 6.63 11.65
N GLU A 5 -3.07 5.37 11.62
CA GLU A 5 -3.07 4.51 10.43
C GLU A 5 -4.11 4.96 9.41
N THR A 6 -5.33 5.28 9.86
CA THR A 6 -6.39 5.77 8.96
C THR A 6 -5.95 7.07 8.29
N LEU A 7 -5.36 7.99 9.05
CA LEU A 7 -4.85 9.24 8.50
C LEU A 7 -3.66 9.06 7.56
N GLN A 8 -2.94 7.94 7.62
CA GLN A 8 -1.83 7.66 6.71
C GLN A 8 -2.28 6.89 5.46
N ALA A 9 -3.36 6.12 5.56
CA ALA A 9 -3.88 5.27 4.49
C ALA A 9 -4.78 6.02 3.51
N VAL A 10 -5.48 7.07 3.95
CA VAL A 10 -6.44 7.79 3.10
C VAL A 10 -5.71 8.68 2.10
N ASP A 11 -5.98 8.51 0.82
CA ASP A 11 -5.52 9.41 -0.24
C ASP A 11 -6.50 10.61 -0.35
N PRO A 12 -6.07 11.86 -0.11
CA PRO A 12 -6.94 13.03 -0.18
C PRO A 12 -7.59 13.25 -1.55
N ILE A 13 -6.91 12.89 -2.65
CA ILE A 13 -7.49 12.99 -4.00
C ILE A 13 -8.66 12.02 -4.13
N LYS A 14 -8.47 10.77 -3.68
CA LYS A 14 -9.53 9.77 -3.70
C LYS A 14 -10.70 10.18 -2.82
N ALA A 15 -10.42 10.68 -1.61
CA ALA A 15 -11.44 11.16 -0.68
C ALA A 15 -12.29 12.28 -1.27
N PHE A 16 -11.69 13.26 -1.94
CA PHE A 16 -12.41 14.39 -2.51
C PHE A 16 -13.30 13.97 -3.67
N LYS A 17 -12.82 13.06 -4.52
CA LYS A 17 -13.61 12.49 -5.61
C LYS A 17 -14.84 11.73 -5.10
N VAL A 18 -14.68 10.95 -4.03
CA VAL A 18 -15.79 10.21 -3.41
C VAL A 18 -16.82 11.15 -2.76
N LEU A 19 -16.38 12.31 -2.29
CA LEU A 19 -17.23 13.33 -1.69
C LEU A 19 -17.82 14.29 -2.72
N ASP A 20 -17.47 14.15 -4.00
CA ASP A 20 -17.80 15.10 -5.07
C ASP A 20 -17.38 16.55 -4.74
N ILE A 21 -16.26 16.70 -4.02
CA ILE A 21 -15.66 18.00 -3.72
C ILE A 21 -14.83 18.44 -4.92
N GLN A 22 -15.23 19.56 -5.54
CA GLN A 22 -14.43 20.17 -6.59
C GLN A 22 -13.07 20.61 -6.03
N SER A 23 -12.00 20.13 -6.67
CA SER A 23 -10.63 20.50 -6.30
C SER A 23 -9.71 20.58 -7.51
N SER A 24 -8.70 21.43 -7.38
CA SER A 24 -7.58 21.53 -8.32
C SER A 24 -6.29 21.10 -7.61
N GLN A 25 -5.37 20.49 -8.36
CA GLN A 25 -4.06 20.10 -7.83
C GLN A 25 -2.98 21.03 -8.39
N GLU A 26 -2.21 21.65 -7.49
CA GLU A 26 -0.98 22.35 -7.86
C GLU A 26 0.19 21.83 -7.01
N GLY A 27 1.16 21.21 -7.68
CA GLY A 27 2.28 20.57 -7.02
C GLY A 27 1.84 19.46 -6.04
N ALA A 28 2.21 19.63 -4.77
CA ALA A 28 1.91 18.68 -3.70
C ALA A 28 0.61 19.01 -2.94
N TYR A 29 -0.18 19.98 -3.37
CA TYR A 29 -1.38 20.45 -2.68
C TYR A 29 -2.63 20.31 -3.56
N LEU A 30 -3.74 19.99 -2.91
CA LEU A 30 -5.09 20.14 -3.44
C LEU A 30 -5.70 21.40 -2.86
N TYR A 31 -6.32 22.17 -3.73
CA TYR A 31 -7.06 23.39 -3.42
C TYR A 31 -8.54 23.10 -3.61
N PHE A 32 -9.37 23.57 -2.69
CA PHE A 32 -10.80 23.32 -2.68
C PHE A 32 -11.57 24.42 -1.96
N PRO A 33 -12.87 24.59 -2.19
CA PRO A 33 -13.71 25.51 -1.42
C PRO A 33 -13.82 25.07 0.05
N CYS A 34 -13.47 25.96 0.98
CA CYS A 34 -13.63 25.71 2.41
C CYS A 34 -15.10 25.47 2.74
N ILE A 35 -15.38 24.40 3.47
CA ILE A 35 -16.74 24.01 3.84
C ILE A 35 -17.40 25.06 4.76
N THR A 36 -16.59 25.79 5.54
CA THR A 36 -17.10 26.79 6.49
C THR A 36 -17.35 28.16 5.84
N CYS A 37 -16.41 28.66 5.03
CA CYS A 37 -16.47 30.03 4.51
C CYS A 37 -16.50 30.16 2.98
N GLY A 38 -16.46 29.04 2.24
CA GLY A 38 -16.44 29.01 0.77
C GLY A 38 -15.12 29.44 0.12
N GLN A 39 -14.21 30.08 0.87
CA GLN A 39 -12.91 30.52 0.36
C GLN A 39 -11.94 29.36 0.14
N GLN A 40 -10.89 29.58 -0.63
CA GLN A 40 -9.94 28.51 -0.97
C GLN A 40 -9.23 27.96 0.28
N ALA A 41 -9.36 26.65 0.50
CA ALA A 41 -8.63 25.86 1.49
C ALA A 41 -7.65 24.90 0.81
N VAL A 42 -6.71 24.36 1.59
CA VAL A 42 -5.63 23.51 1.07
C VAL A 42 -5.47 22.24 1.90
N ILE A 43 -5.14 21.13 1.23
CA ILE A 43 -4.68 19.88 1.84
C ILE A 43 -3.54 19.31 0.99
N LYS A 44 -2.58 18.61 1.60
CA LYS A 44 -1.49 18.00 0.85
C LYS A 44 -1.99 16.76 0.10
N ALA A 45 -1.73 16.66 -1.20
CA ALA A 45 -2.15 15.55 -2.06
C ALA A 45 -1.38 14.24 -1.79
N TYR A 46 -0.11 14.35 -1.40
CA TYR A 46 0.78 13.19 -1.22
C TYR A 46 1.68 13.32 0.01
N GLY A 47 1.87 12.20 0.72
CA GLY A 47 3.08 11.91 1.48
C GLY A 47 3.26 12.64 2.82
N ASP A 48 2.19 13.18 3.43
CA ASP A 48 2.25 13.58 4.84
C ASP A 48 1.48 12.63 5.75
N LYS A 49 2.08 12.33 6.90
CA LYS A 49 1.53 11.38 7.88
C LYS A 49 0.25 11.88 8.56
N LYS A 50 -0.20 13.10 8.27
CA LYS A 50 -1.23 13.80 9.03
C LYS A 50 -2.48 14.17 8.23
N ASN A 51 -2.45 14.17 6.90
CA ASN A 51 -3.59 14.50 6.03
C ASN A 51 -4.42 15.69 6.56
N VAL A 52 -3.73 16.81 6.83
CA VAL A 52 -4.32 18.01 7.45
C VAL A 52 -4.71 19.00 6.38
N TRP A 53 -5.93 19.51 6.47
CA TRP A 53 -6.39 20.63 5.69
C TRP A 53 -6.38 21.91 6.52
N TYR A 54 -6.25 23.05 5.83
CA TYR A 54 -6.25 24.37 6.43
C TYR A 54 -6.88 25.39 5.48
N CYS A 55 -7.72 26.27 6.03
CA CYS A 55 -8.21 27.46 5.33
C CYS A 55 -7.46 28.71 5.82
N PRO A 56 -6.76 29.44 4.94
CA PRO A 56 -6.06 30.67 5.30
C PRO A 56 -6.99 31.81 5.70
N GLU A 57 -8.23 31.84 5.22
CA GLU A 57 -9.18 32.92 5.47
C GLU A 57 -9.86 32.81 6.83
N CYS A 58 -10.60 31.71 7.07
CA CYS A 58 -11.32 31.52 8.33
C CYS A 58 -10.49 30.84 9.43
N LYS A 59 -9.24 30.45 9.13
CA LYS A 59 -8.32 29.74 10.04
C LYS A 59 -8.77 28.35 10.49
N GLU A 60 -9.90 27.87 9.96
CA GLU A 60 -10.37 26.50 10.19
C GLU A 60 -9.36 25.48 9.67
N LYS A 61 -9.24 24.38 10.41
CA LYS A 61 -8.29 23.30 10.13
C LYS A 61 -8.77 21.98 10.70
N GLY A 62 -8.29 20.90 10.11
CA GLY A 62 -8.61 19.57 10.59
C GLY A 62 -7.88 18.50 9.81
N HIS A 63 -8.19 17.24 10.11
CA HIS A 63 -7.69 16.11 9.33
C HIS A 63 -8.73 15.67 8.31
N ILE A 64 -8.36 14.80 7.37
CA ILE A 64 -9.28 14.35 6.30
C ILE A 64 -10.59 13.76 6.83
N VAL A 65 -10.57 13.02 7.95
CA VAL A 65 -11.81 12.49 8.57
C VAL A 65 -12.71 13.62 9.07
N SER A 66 -12.18 14.68 9.68
CA SER A 66 -13.00 15.80 10.17
C SER A 66 -13.51 16.65 9.02
N LEU A 67 -12.78 16.71 7.91
CA LEU A 67 -13.28 17.31 6.66
C LEU A 67 -14.50 16.55 6.14
N VAL A 68 -14.45 15.21 6.10
CA VAL A 68 -15.58 14.37 5.68
C VAL A 68 -16.78 14.58 6.57
N MET A 69 -16.59 14.59 7.90
CA MET A 69 -17.66 14.88 8.85
C MET A 69 -18.29 16.24 8.57
N ALA A 70 -17.48 17.30 8.45
CA ALA A 70 -17.97 18.64 8.21
C ALA A 70 -18.72 18.73 6.87
N PHE A 71 -18.18 18.13 5.81
CA PHE A 71 -18.79 18.13 4.49
C PHE A 71 -20.14 17.42 4.51
N LYS A 72 -20.18 16.23 5.09
CA LYS A 72 -21.39 15.42 5.15
C LYS A 72 -22.46 16.04 6.05
N ASN A 73 -22.10 16.56 7.21
CA ASN A 73 -23.03 17.29 8.07
C ASN A 73 -23.57 18.58 7.45
N ALA A 74 -22.85 19.17 6.49
CA ALA A 74 -23.30 20.37 5.78
C ALA A 74 -24.22 20.06 4.59
N ASN A 75 -24.14 18.86 4.01
CA ASN A 75 -24.81 18.51 2.74
C ASN A 75 -25.83 17.36 2.86
N ASP A 76 -25.73 16.52 3.89
CA ASP A 76 -26.62 15.39 4.14
C ASP A 76 -27.51 15.69 5.37
N SER A 77 -28.71 15.12 5.40
CA SER A 77 -29.65 15.26 6.54
C SER A 77 -29.31 14.36 7.74
N GLU A 78 -28.46 13.36 7.51
CA GLU A 78 -27.97 12.46 8.54
C GLU A 78 -26.79 13.09 9.29
N GLN A 79 -26.73 12.89 10.60
CA GLN A 79 -25.58 13.33 11.39
C GLN A 79 -24.44 12.30 11.30
N TRP A 80 -23.30 12.78 10.83
CA TRP A 80 -22.04 12.06 10.70
C TRP A 80 -21.15 12.31 11.91
N ASP A 81 -20.89 11.23 12.64
CA ASP A 81 -19.86 11.18 13.67
C ASP A 81 -18.51 10.74 13.08
N TYR A 82 -17.49 10.74 13.94
CA TYR A 82 -16.14 10.36 13.58
C TYR A 82 -16.05 8.93 13.02
N GLU A 83 -16.76 7.97 13.62
CA GLU A 83 -16.65 6.56 13.24
C GLU A 83 -17.28 6.30 11.87
N LYS A 84 -18.43 6.93 11.57
CA LYS A 84 -19.07 6.87 10.25
C LYS A 84 -18.19 7.48 9.18
N ALA A 85 -17.64 8.68 9.42
CA ALA A 85 -16.74 9.32 8.47
C ALA A 85 -15.47 8.49 8.23
N ARG A 86 -14.92 7.89 9.30
CA ARG A 86 -13.76 6.99 9.20
C ARG A 86 -14.09 5.77 8.35
N ARG A 87 -15.18 5.05 8.66
CA ARG A 87 -15.63 3.88 7.89
C ARG A 87 -15.88 4.23 6.44
N PHE A 88 -16.56 5.33 6.15
CA PHE A 88 -16.79 5.77 4.78
C PHE A 88 -15.49 6.01 4.01
N LEU A 89 -14.49 6.66 4.61
CA LEU A 89 -13.19 6.83 3.96
C LEU A 89 -12.49 5.48 3.72
N VAL A 90 -12.55 4.57 4.68
CA VAL A 90 -11.99 3.21 4.52
C VAL A 90 -12.74 2.44 3.43
N ASP A 91 -14.06 2.51 3.40
CA ASP A 91 -14.90 1.70 2.51
C ASP A 91 -15.05 2.29 1.10
N LYS A 92 -14.89 3.62 0.94
CA LYS A 92 -15.13 4.33 -0.32
C LYS A 92 -13.91 5.03 -0.87
N ALA A 93 -13.09 5.67 -0.03
CA ALA A 93 -11.88 6.36 -0.49
C ALA A 93 -10.70 5.41 -0.72
N LEU A 94 -10.66 4.22 -0.10
CA LEU A 94 -9.74 3.14 -0.51
C LEU A 94 -10.25 2.35 -1.73
N VAL A 95 -11.55 2.40 -2.04
CA VAL A 95 -12.21 1.48 -3.01
C VAL A 95 -12.55 2.14 -4.36
N TYR A 96 -12.21 3.41 -4.62
CA TYR A 96 -12.45 3.99 -5.95
C TYR A 96 -11.51 3.39 -7.01
N SER A 97 -12.11 2.83 -8.06
CA SER A 97 -11.56 1.91 -9.06
C SER A 97 -10.31 2.43 -9.78
N THR A 98 -9.12 2.29 -9.19
CA THR A 98 -7.95 2.03 -10.01
C THR A 98 -8.17 0.66 -10.62
N SER A 99 -8.47 0.61 -11.92
CA SER A 99 -8.46 -0.65 -12.65
C SER A 99 -7.04 -1.19 -12.62
N ARG A 100 -6.89 -2.52 -12.51
CA ARG A 100 -5.59 -3.16 -12.69
C ARG A 100 -4.96 -2.73 -14.02
N ILE A 101 -3.63 -2.72 -14.05
CA ILE A 101 -2.82 -2.43 -15.22
C ILE A 101 -3.08 -3.56 -16.21
N LYS A 102 -3.68 -3.23 -17.36
CA LYS A 102 -4.06 -4.22 -18.38
C LYS A 102 -2.96 -4.47 -19.42
N ARG A 103 -2.03 -3.53 -19.56
CA ARG A 103 -0.96 -3.56 -20.55
C ARG A 103 0.35 -3.95 -19.88
N GLU A 104 1.11 -4.78 -20.57
CA GLU A 104 2.47 -5.10 -20.16
C GLU A 104 3.34 -3.83 -20.16
N LEU A 105 4.27 -3.79 -19.21
CA LEU A 105 5.24 -2.72 -19.08
C LEU A 105 6.33 -2.91 -20.13
N ASN A 106 6.36 -1.99 -21.11
CA ASN A 106 7.36 -2.01 -22.19
C ASN A 106 8.74 -1.46 -21.77
N ILE A 107 8.96 -1.19 -20.48
CA ILE A 107 10.23 -0.69 -19.96
C ILE A 107 10.98 -1.87 -19.35
N THR A 108 12.22 -2.07 -19.79
CA THR A 108 13.14 -3.04 -19.19
C THR A 108 14.30 -2.28 -18.57
N TYR A 109 14.64 -2.64 -17.34
CA TYR A 109 15.86 -2.18 -16.69
C TYR A 109 16.89 -3.29 -16.72
N GLU A 110 18.12 -2.94 -17.05
CA GLU A 110 19.27 -3.77 -16.74
C GLU A 110 19.51 -3.68 -15.23
N MET A 111 19.42 -4.81 -14.55
CA MET A 111 19.49 -4.90 -13.08
C MET A 111 20.86 -5.44 -12.68
N GLU A 112 21.57 -4.72 -11.82
CA GLU A 112 22.80 -5.20 -11.21
C GLU A 112 22.57 -5.72 -9.80
N TYR A 113 23.29 -6.78 -9.44
CA TYR A 113 23.30 -7.29 -8.08
C TYR A 113 24.14 -6.35 -7.19
N ASP A 114 23.50 -5.78 -6.17
CA ASP A 114 24.07 -4.77 -5.28
C ASP A 114 24.40 -5.38 -3.90
N HIS A 115 25.48 -4.93 -3.27
CA HIS A 115 25.91 -5.38 -1.94
C HIS A 115 24.79 -5.24 -0.89
N PHE A 116 23.88 -4.27 -1.02
CA PHE A 116 22.74 -4.15 -0.14
C PHE A 116 21.89 -5.44 -0.12
N LEU A 117 21.69 -6.11 -1.26
CA LEU A 117 20.94 -7.38 -1.33
C LEU A 117 21.66 -8.51 -0.57
N GLU A 118 23.00 -8.55 -0.64
CA GLU A 118 23.80 -9.49 0.16
C GLU A 118 23.57 -9.27 1.65
N THR A 119 23.55 -8.00 2.11
CA THR A 119 23.27 -7.70 3.52
C THR A 119 21.85 -8.08 3.95
N GLN A 120 20.92 -8.21 3.01
CA GLN A 120 19.56 -8.70 3.25
C GLN A 120 19.45 -10.23 3.19
N GLY A 121 20.55 -10.96 2.95
CA GLY A 121 20.58 -12.42 2.83
C GLY A 121 19.99 -12.94 1.52
N ILE A 122 19.92 -12.12 0.48
CA ILE A 122 19.34 -12.47 -0.82
C ILE A 122 20.47 -12.76 -1.80
N THR A 123 20.48 -13.95 -2.37
CA THR A 123 21.50 -14.43 -3.30
C THR A 123 21.34 -13.85 -4.71
N ARG A 124 22.44 -13.80 -5.47
CA ARG A 124 22.42 -13.39 -6.89
C ARG A 124 21.47 -14.25 -7.73
N GLU A 125 21.48 -15.57 -7.52
CA GLU A 125 20.59 -16.50 -8.23
C GLU A 125 19.12 -16.14 -8.02
N THR A 126 18.74 -15.82 -6.77
CA THR A 126 17.37 -15.38 -6.46
C THR A 126 17.05 -14.05 -7.13
N CYS A 127 17.99 -13.12 -7.14
CA CYS A 127 17.83 -11.84 -7.82
C CYS A 127 17.62 -11.98 -9.33
N GLU A 128 18.36 -12.87 -10.00
CA GLU A 128 18.18 -13.16 -11.42
C GLU A 128 16.79 -13.78 -11.68
N LYS A 129 16.40 -14.79 -10.89
CA LYS A 129 15.11 -15.48 -11.01
C LYS A 129 13.90 -14.56 -10.76
N LEU A 130 14.03 -13.62 -9.83
CA LEU A 130 12.96 -12.69 -9.45
C LEU A 130 13.05 -11.33 -10.15
N GLU A 131 14.07 -11.14 -11.00
CA GLU A 131 14.40 -9.87 -11.65
C GLU A 131 14.45 -8.72 -10.64
N ILE A 132 15.24 -8.93 -9.59
CA ILE A 132 15.52 -7.97 -8.51
C ILE A 132 16.93 -7.45 -8.70
N GLY A 133 17.11 -6.15 -8.55
CA GLY A 133 18.44 -5.57 -8.54
C GLY A 133 18.40 -4.07 -8.57
N ARG A 134 19.57 -3.46 -8.62
CA ARG A 134 19.71 -2.02 -8.78
C ARG A 134 19.62 -1.67 -10.27
N PRO A 135 18.69 -0.81 -10.71
CA PRO A 135 18.60 -0.42 -12.11
C PRO A 135 19.83 0.37 -12.55
N GLN A 136 20.43 -0.02 -13.67
CA GLN A 136 21.52 0.74 -14.29
C GLN A 136 20.99 1.97 -15.04
N GLY A 137 21.79 3.03 -15.06
CA GLY A 137 21.46 4.29 -15.73
C GLY A 137 20.60 5.26 -14.90
N LYS A 138 20.19 6.36 -15.55
CA LYS A 138 19.32 7.38 -14.96
C LYS A 138 17.86 6.99 -15.16
N THR A 139 17.27 6.38 -14.14
CA THR A 139 15.87 5.93 -14.14
C THR A 139 15.14 6.56 -12.96
N MET A 140 13.81 6.42 -12.90
CA MET A 140 13.05 6.86 -11.72
C MET A 140 13.47 6.11 -10.44
N LEU A 141 14.05 4.91 -10.58
CA LEU A 141 14.47 4.05 -9.49
C LEU A 141 15.98 4.12 -9.23
N SER A 142 16.68 5.13 -9.76
CA SER A 142 18.10 5.35 -9.45
C SER A 142 18.31 5.47 -7.93
N GLY A 143 19.26 4.69 -7.39
CA GLY A 143 19.53 4.61 -5.95
C GLY A 143 18.57 3.71 -5.16
N CYS A 144 17.74 2.92 -5.84
CA CYS A 144 16.86 1.92 -5.25
C CYS A 144 17.27 0.51 -5.67
N ILE A 145 16.90 -0.47 -4.84
CA ILE A 145 16.69 -1.85 -5.29
C ILE A 145 15.30 -1.91 -5.90
N ALA A 146 15.23 -2.33 -7.15
CA ALA A 146 13.98 -2.52 -7.87
C ALA A 146 13.57 -4.00 -7.85
N PHE A 147 12.27 -4.21 -7.72
CA PHE A 147 11.59 -5.50 -7.73
C PHE A 147 10.62 -5.50 -8.90
N THR A 148 10.72 -6.51 -9.75
CA THR A 148 9.80 -6.64 -10.89
C THR A 148 8.46 -7.22 -10.41
N VAL A 149 7.36 -6.55 -10.76
CA VAL A 149 6.00 -6.95 -10.37
C VAL A 149 5.28 -7.56 -11.57
N TYR A 150 4.74 -8.76 -11.36
CA TYR A 150 3.96 -9.50 -12.34
C TYR A 150 2.48 -9.53 -11.97
N HIS A 151 1.62 -9.46 -12.99
CA HIS A 151 0.19 -9.74 -12.88
C HIS A 151 -0.33 -10.42 -14.15
N GLU A 152 -1.06 -11.53 -14.01
CA GLU A 152 -1.51 -12.39 -15.11
C GLU A 152 -0.39 -12.70 -16.10
N GLU A 153 0.75 -13.16 -15.58
CA GLU A 153 1.97 -13.52 -16.33
C GLU A 153 2.65 -12.35 -17.05
N LYS A 154 2.14 -11.12 -16.92
CA LYS A 154 2.71 -9.92 -17.55
C LYS A 154 3.51 -9.12 -16.54
N LYS A 155 4.65 -8.58 -16.98
CA LYS A 155 5.35 -7.54 -16.22
C LYS A 155 4.49 -6.29 -16.20
N ILE A 156 4.07 -5.80 -15.03
CA ILE A 156 3.16 -4.64 -14.93
C ILE A 156 3.81 -3.42 -14.32
N ALA A 157 4.84 -3.58 -13.50
CA ALA A 157 5.50 -2.48 -12.80
C ALA A 157 6.89 -2.87 -12.28
N PHE A 158 7.64 -1.84 -11.90
CA PHE A 158 8.74 -1.97 -10.94
C PHE A 158 8.36 -1.29 -9.63
N PHE A 159 8.68 -1.94 -8.53
CA PHE A 159 8.61 -1.43 -7.17
C PHE A 159 10.01 -1.17 -6.65
N GLY A 160 10.27 -0.03 -6.01
CA GLY A 160 11.61 0.32 -5.50
C GLY A 160 11.69 0.43 -3.98
N ILE A 161 12.80 -0.04 -3.41
CA ILE A 161 13.25 0.30 -2.06
C ILE A 161 14.51 1.15 -2.17
N ARG A 162 14.44 2.41 -1.73
CA ARG A 162 15.61 3.29 -1.74
C ARG A 162 16.66 2.83 -0.72
N ILE A 163 17.89 2.60 -1.18
CA ILE A 163 18.95 1.99 -0.34
C ILE A 163 19.26 2.85 0.89
N LYS A 164 19.29 4.18 0.72
CA LYS A 164 19.70 5.13 1.78
C LYS A 164 18.81 5.10 3.02
N ASP A 165 17.49 5.01 2.85
CA ASP A 165 16.51 5.19 3.93
C ASP A 165 15.37 4.18 3.90
N GLN A 166 15.50 3.16 3.06
CA GLN A 166 14.53 2.09 2.83
C GLN A 166 13.13 2.59 2.45
N LYS A 167 13.04 3.82 1.93
CA LYS A 167 11.77 4.38 1.51
C LYS A 167 11.25 3.65 0.27
N ARG A 168 9.98 3.26 0.32
CA ARG A 168 9.23 2.65 -0.77
C ARG A 168 8.93 3.68 -1.87
N ILE A 169 9.24 3.31 -3.11
CA ILE A 169 9.03 4.12 -4.31
C ILE A 169 8.14 3.35 -5.28
N PHE A 170 7.06 4.00 -5.73
CA PHE A 170 6.11 3.43 -6.70
C PHE A 170 5.99 4.35 -7.91
N HIS A 171 5.84 3.78 -9.10
CA HIS A 171 5.41 4.55 -10.26
C HIS A 171 3.99 5.08 -10.05
N LYS A 172 3.67 6.29 -10.52
CA LYS A 172 2.37 6.95 -10.30
C LYS A 172 1.16 6.14 -10.80
N SER A 173 1.37 5.28 -11.80
CA SER A 173 0.33 4.41 -12.36
C SER A 173 0.16 3.09 -11.61
N PHE A 174 1.05 2.76 -10.67
CA PHE A 174 0.99 1.52 -9.92
C PHE A 174 0.33 1.77 -8.56
N ASN A 175 -0.83 1.16 -8.36
CA ASN A 175 -1.48 1.14 -7.05
C ASN A 175 -1.11 -0.19 -6.33
N PRO A 176 -0.29 -0.16 -5.26
CA PRO A 176 0.08 -1.37 -4.53
C PRO A 176 -1.12 -2.07 -3.87
N GLU A 177 -2.24 -1.37 -3.63
CA GLU A 177 -3.46 -1.97 -3.04
C GLU A 177 -4.14 -3.01 -3.93
N LEU A 178 -3.78 -3.11 -5.22
CA LEU A 178 -4.46 -4.00 -6.16
C LEU A 178 -3.72 -5.33 -6.40
N TYR A 179 -2.52 -5.48 -5.83
CA TYR A 179 -1.61 -6.57 -6.15
C TYR A 179 -0.95 -7.10 -4.90
N LEU A 180 -0.51 -8.34 -4.98
CA LEU A 180 0.44 -8.92 -4.03
C LEU A 180 1.67 -9.30 -4.83
N TYR A 181 2.85 -8.91 -4.35
CA TYR A 181 4.10 -9.33 -4.94
C TYR A 181 4.17 -10.87 -4.97
N ASN A 182 4.69 -11.42 -6.07
CA ASN A 182 4.87 -12.86 -6.30
C ASN A 182 3.58 -13.72 -6.35
N PHE A 183 2.37 -13.11 -6.34
CA PHE A 183 1.12 -13.88 -6.31
C PHE A 183 0.87 -14.77 -7.53
N ASP A 184 1.30 -14.39 -8.72
CA ASP A 184 1.07 -15.23 -9.91
C ASP A 184 2.01 -16.44 -10.00
N ARG A 185 3.05 -16.46 -9.16
CA ARG A 185 4.09 -17.51 -9.18
C ARG A 185 3.87 -18.57 -8.08
N ILE A 186 2.81 -18.45 -7.30
CA ILE A 186 2.46 -19.39 -6.23
C ILE A 186 1.43 -20.42 -6.72
N ASP A 187 1.42 -21.56 -6.03
CA ASP A 187 0.39 -22.58 -6.17
C ASP A 187 -0.68 -22.37 -5.09
N PRO A 188 -1.92 -21.98 -5.43
CA PRO A 188 -2.97 -21.67 -4.45
C PRO A 188 -3.42 -22.88 -3.62
N GLU A 189 -3.11 -24.11 -4.05
CA GLU A 189 -3.44 -25.33 -3.31
C GLU A 189 -2.45 -25.62 -2.16
N LYS A 190 -1.29 -24.96 -2.17
CA LYS A 190 -0.25 -25.11 -1.14
C LYS A 190 -0.38 -24.01 -0.08
N GLU A 191 0.35 -24.20 1.00
CA GLU A 191 0.49 -23.15 2.01
C GLU A 191 1.28 -21.97 1.46
N VAL A 192 0.69 -20.78 1.59
CA VAL A 192 1.26 -19.52 1.14
C VAL A 192 1.55 -18.63 2.34
N TYR A 193 2.78 -18.14 2.42
CA TYR A 193 3.19 -17.17 3.42
C TYR A 193 2.85 -15.75 2.98
N PHE A 194 2.20 -15.00 3.84
CA PHE A 194 1.93 -13.58 3.68
C PHE A 194 2.82 -12.78 4.64
N THR A 195 3.46 -11.74 4.13
CA THR A 195 4.28 -10.80 4.90
C THR A 195 4.16 -9.36 4.37
N GLU A 196 4.43 -8.38 5.23
CA GLU A 196 4.54 -6.98 4.82
C GLU A 196 5.95 -6.58 4.39
N ASP A 197 6.97 -7.37 4.73
CA ASP A 197 8.35 -7.11 4.35
C ASP A 197 8.69 -7.82 3.03
N ILE A 198 9.07 -7.01 2.03
CA ILE A 198 9.47 -7.52 0.72
C ILE A 198 10.76 -8.35 0.80
N PHE A 199 11.70 -8.01 1.68
CA PHE A 199 12.95 -8.77 1.80
C PHE A 199 12.71 -10.12 2.46
N GLU A 200 11.86 -10.17 3.49
CA GLU A 200 11.39 -11.44 4.06
C GLU A 200 10.66 -12.30 3.03
N CYS A 201 9.78 -11.70 2.24
CA CYS A 201 9.09 -12.40 1.15
C CYS A 201 10.09 -13.06 0.20
N VAL A 202 11.15 -12.34 -0.20
CA VAL A 202 12.18 -12.85 -1.10
C VAL A 202 13.02 -13.94 -0.44
N ARG A 203 13.38 -13.80 0.84
CA ARG A 203 14.10 -14.86 1.59
C ARG A 203 13.28 -16.14 1.70
N LEU A 204 11.97 -16.04 1.94
CA LEU A 204 11.09 -17.21 1.94
C LEU A 204 11.07 -17.90 0.57
N ILE A 205 10.93 -17.13 -0.52
CA ILE A 205 10.96 -17.66 -1.89
C ILE A 205 12.31 -18.33 -2.20
N GLN A 206 13.43 -17.72 -1.79
CA GLN A 206 14.77 -18.29 -1.93
C GLN A 206 14.88 -19.67 -1.26
N ASN A 207 14.24 -19.84 -0.09
CA ASN A 207 14.19 -21.10 0.64
C ASN A 207 13.12 -22.08 0.13
N GLY A 208 12.50 -21.81 -1.03
CA GLY A 208 11.48 -22.68 -1.62
C GLY A 208 10.11 -22.59 -0.94
N ILE A 209 9.89 -21.60 -0.07
CA ILE A 209 8.63 -21.36 0.62
C ILE A 209 7.77 -20.40 -0.23
N PRO A 210 6.57 -20.79 -0.69
CA PRO A 210 5.68 -19.89 -1.42
C PRO A 210 5.31 -18.69 -0.55
N ALA A 211 5.64 -17.48 -0.99
CA ALA A 211 5.36 -16.27 -0.24
C ALA A 211 4.89 -15.11 -1.12
N VAL A 212 4.09 -14.22 -0.53
CA VAL A 212 3.55 -13.01 -1.15
C VAL A 212 3.67 -11.81 -0.20
N CYS A 213 3.77 -10.60 -0.77
CA CYS A 213 3.94 -9.36 -0.01
C CYS A 213 2.98 -8.26 -0.45
N ASN A 214 2.43 -7.50 0.51
CA ASN A 214 1.56 -6.34 0.25
C ASN A 214 2.34 -5.02 0.06
N PHE A 215 3.61 -5.09 -0.32
CA PHE A 215 4.49 -3.93 -0.48
C PHE A 215 4.65 -3.10 0.81
N GLY A 216 4.48 -3.70 1.98
CA GLY A 216 4.64 -3.04 3.28
C GLY A 216 3.55 -2.04 3.63
N LEU A 217 2.37 -2.22 3.06
CA LEU A 217 1.18 -1.50 3.49
C LEU A 217 0.79 -1.96 4.90
N PRO A 218 0.37 -1.05 5.80
CA PRO A 218 0.01 -1.42 7.18
C PRO A 218 -1.39 -2.07 7.28
N TYR A 219 -1.99 -2.44 6.15
CA TYR A 219 -3.33 -3.01 6.04
C TYR A 219 -3.46 -3.87 4.77
N LEU A 220 -4.53 -4.66 4.70
CA LEU A 220 -4.99 -5.36 3.50
C LEU A 220 -6.15 -4.59 2.84
N SER A 221 -6.05 -4.40 1.53
CA SER A 221 -7.18 -3.91 0.73
C SER A 221 -8.16 -5.06 0.46
N SER A 222 -9.36 -4.74 -0.03
CA SER A 222 -10.31 -5.75 -0.52
C SER A 222 -9.68 -6.62 -1.61
N SER A 223 -8.92 -6.03 -2.55
CA SER A 223 -8.24 -6.80 -3.60
C SER A 223 -7.18 -7.75 -3.07
N HIS A 224 -6.46 -7.40 -2.00
CA HIS A 224 -5.54 -8.35 -1.36
C HIS A 224 -6.28 -9.51 -0.72
N LEU A 225 -7.38 -9.23 -0.02
CA LEU A 225 -8.22 -10.26 0.60
C LEU A 225 -8.81 -11.18 -0.46
N ASP A 226 -9.36 -10.64 -1.55
CA ASP A 226 -9.89 -11.42 -2.69
C ASP A 226 -8.82 -12.31 -3.33
N MET A 227 -7.57 -11.83 -3.42
CA MET A 227 -6.44 -12.62 -3.93
C MET A 227 -6.07 -13.73 -2.96
N LEU A 228 -5.87 -13.41 -1.67
CA LEU A 228 -5.52 -14.39 -0.65
C LEU A 228 -6.63 -15.44 -0.46
N GLN A 229 -7.90 -15.09 -0.65
CA GLN A 229 -9.04 -16.02 -0.57
C GLN A 229 -9.00 -17.10 -1.65
N LYS A 230 -8.18 -16.94 -2.69
CA LYS A 230 -7.91 -18.01 -3.66
C LYS A 230 -6.96 -19.06 -3.11
N CYS A 231 -6.16 -18.72 -2.10
CA CYS A 231 -5.24 -19.65 -1.46
C CYS A 231 -5.97 -20.46 -0.39
N LYS A 232 -5.73 -21.78 -0.37
CA LYS A 232 -6.38 -22.70 0.56
C LYS A 232 -5.87 -22.54 2.00
N TYR A 233 -4.58 -22.27 2.16
CA TYR A 233 -3.91 -22.09 3.45
C TYR A 233 -3.01 -20.86 3.41
N VAL A 234 -3.26 -19.90 4.30
CA VAL A 234 -2.45 -18.68 4.43
C VAL A 234 -1.76 -18.64 5.79
N SER A 235 -0.44 -18.52 5.77
CA SER A 235 0.42 -18.32 6.94
C SER A 235 0.82 -16.85 7.04
N VAL A 236 0.45 -16.17 8.12
CA VAL A 236 0.72 -14.74 8.31
C VAL A 236 1.85 -14.57 9.32
N ALA A 237 2.98 -14.01 8.87
CA ALA A 237 4.08 -13.58 9.72
C ALA A 237 4.15 -12.04 9.72
N CYS A 238 3.83 -11.42 10.86
CA CYS A 238 3.88 -9.96 11.03
C CYS A 238 4.62 -9.61 12.32
N GLU A 239 5.45 -8.57 12.29
CA GLU A 239 6.09 -8.02 13.48
C GLU A 239 5.12 -7.17 14.32
N ASN A 240 5.41 -7.03 15.62
CA ASN A 240 4.50 -6.68 16.73
C ASN A 240 3.85 -5.26 16.73
N GLY A 241 3.61 -4.62 15.57
CA GLY A 241 2.98 -3.30 15.49
C GLY A 241 1.70 -3.23 14.63
N GLY A 242 1.71 -3.83 13.44
CA GLY A 242 0.56 -3.83 12.50
C GLY A 242 -0.40 -5.01 12.67
N MET A 243 -0.16 -5.85 13.68
CA MET A 243 -0.77 -7.17 13.82
C MET A 243 -2.28 -7.11 14.07
N ASP A 244 -2.77 -6.14 14.85
CA ASP A 244 -4.16 -6.15 15.31
C ASP A 244 -5.14 -5.84 14.17
N GLU A 245 -4.78 -4.91 13.27
CA GLU A 245 -5.67 -4.54 12.18
C GLU A 245 -5.70 -5.62 11.09
N MET A 246 -4.55 -6.11 10.65
CA MET A 246 -4.52 -7.16 9.62
C MET A 246 -5.16 -8.45 10.13
N LYS A 247 -4.93 -8.83 11.41
CA LYS A 247 -5.65 -9.94 12.03
C LYS A 247 -7.15 -9.75 11.97
N LYS A 248 -7.63 -8.57 12.37
CA LYS A 248 -9.06 -8.26 12.34
C LYS A 248 -9.63 -8.39 10.93
N GLN A 249 -8.93 -7.87 9.92
CA GLN A 249 -9.33 -8.00 8.52
C GLN A 249 -9.40 -9.45 8.06
N PHE A 250 -8.41 -10.28 8.40
CA PHE A 250 -8.45 -11.72 8.15
C PHE A 250 -9.62 -12.39 8.87
N PHE A 251 -9.86 -12.11 10.15
CA PHE A 251 -10.98 -12.70 10.90
C PHE A 251 -12.36 -12.29 10.35
N GLU A 252 -12.51 -11.05 9.89
CA GLU A 252 -13.80 -10.53 9.42
C GLU A 252 -14.12 -10.96 7.99
N SER A 253 -13.10 -11.18 7.14
CA SER A 253 -13.30 -11.33 5.69
C SER A 253 -12.73 -12.62 5.10
N PHE A 254 -11.87 -13.35 5.81
CA PHE A 254 -11.20 -14.53 5.25
C PHE A 254 -11.97 -15.82 5.55
N CYS A 255 -12.36 -16.53 4.49
CA CYS A 255 -13.18 -17.74 4.61
C CYS A 255 -12.36 -19.05 4.61
N ASN A 256 -11.09 -19.00 4.21
CA ASN A 256 -10.20 -20.17 4.16
C ASN A 256 -9.37 -20.30 5.44
N TYR A 257 -8.50 -21.31 5.49
CA TYR A 257 -7.62 -21.50 6.63
C TYR A 257 -6.56 -20.39 6.70
N VAL A 258 -6.50 -19.71 7.83
CA VAL A 258 -5.45 -18.74 8.16
C VAL A 258 -4.79 -19.12 9.48
N ARG A 259 -3.45 -19.11 9.52
CA ARG A 259 -2.70 -19.22 10.78
C ARG A 259 -1.76 -18.03 10.96
N PHE A 260 -1.65 -17.56 12.19
CA PHE A 260 -0.72 -16.49 12.55
C PHE A 260 0.51 -17.10 13.20
N ILE A 261 1.68 -16.82 12.63
CA ILE A 261 2.96 -17.33 13.11
C ILE A 261 3.60 -16.22 13.93
N LYS A 262 4.01 -16.55 15.16
CA LYS A 262 4.78 -15.64 16.00
C LYS A 262 6.23 -15.67 15.51
N THR A 263 6.70 -14.56 14.95
CA THR A 263 8.13 -14.39 14.70
C THR A 263 8.81 -14.18 16.05
N ASN A 264 9.66 -15.13 16.46
CA ASN A 264 10.52 -14.90 17.61
C ASN A 264 11.55 -13.85 17.17
N SER A 265 11.64 -12.74 17.90
CA SER A 265 12.57 -11.62 17.67
C SER A 265 14.06 -11.99 17.87
N THR A 266 14.38 -13.28 17.81
CA THR A 266 15.72 -13.85 17.81
C THR A 266 15.66 -15.11 16.98
N SER A 267 16.11 -15.03 15.73
CA SER A 267 16.61 -16.20 15.03
C SER A 267 17.70 -15.77 14.06
N PRO A 268 18.96 -16.18 14.27
CA PRO A 268 19.78 -16.58 13.13
C PRO A 268 19.21 -17.92 12.69
N LEU A 269 18.23 -17.90 11.78
CA LEU A 269 17.88 -19.10 11.05
C LEU A 269 18.49 -18.99 9.67
N ILE A 270 19.60 -19.73 9.57
CA ILE A 270 20.47 -20.06 8.43
C ILE A 270 21.52 -19.00 8.12
#